data_AF-A0A969VVY1-F1
#
_entry.id   AF-A0A969VVY1-F1
#
_cell.length_a   1.000
_cell.length_b   1.000
_cell.length_c   1.000
_cell.angle_alpha   90.00
_cell.angle_beta   90.00
_cell.angle_gamma   90.00
#
_symmetry.space_group_name_H-M   'P 1'
#
loop_
_entity.id
_entity.type
_entity.pdbx_description
1 polymer ?
#
loop_
_entity_poly.entity_id
_entity_poly.type
_entity_poly.pdbx_seq_one_letter_code
_entity_poly.pdbx_strand_id
1 'polypeptide(L)'
;LKDFYKNKGFFEAQIESAFASVDISNNFSLTFSINSGKKHKFGDFEIKTSTATFKDQDINEIKAFSSKLLKNETYSTDVVNKLNRQVTSYLESKKYSNFEINIQELKKSDDLISIALQLSEGQKVLIDKINIQGNTITEEKVIRDSLVLAEGDYLNSTKVKKSVDNIKSKQLFSKVDYKVVDSEKKNFKDFNLFVKEQPTGSISAGVGYGTNGGLFEASINERNFLGQGINLNFTGTLGTEEIKGEFSYVDPNFKQSEKELAASLFSVRDDYSNSGYQNTRAGTRFATKYEIYEDLFFRPSVGIQYDKLEITGAASNLLKSRAGNFTTSSVGYNFLIDKRDS
;
A
#
# COMPACT_ATOMS: atom_id res chain seq x y z
N LEU A 1 2.28 -8.59 -19.80
CA LEU A 1 3.19 -9.38 -20.68
C LEU A 1 4.44 -8.60 -21.06
N LYS A 2 4.33 -7.41 -21.66
CA LYS A 2 5.49 -6.57 -21.99
C LYS A 2 6.40 -6.31 -20.77
N ASP A 3 5.82 -5.90 -19.65
CA ASP A 3 6.58 -5.64 -18.42
C ASP A 3 7.23 -6.91 -17.84
N PHE A 4 6.58 -8.07 -17.98
CA PHE A 4 7.16 -9.35 -17.58
C PHE A 4 8.44 -9.67 -18.36
N TYR A 5 8.45 -9.43 -19.67
CA TYR A 5 9.66 -9.60 -20.49
C TYR A 5 10.72 -8.56 -20.12
N LYS A 6 10.35 -7.29 -19.97
CA LYS A 6 11.26 -6.23 -19.55
C LYS A 6 11.93 -6.51 -18.21
N ASN A 7 11.17 -6.95 -17.21
CA ASN A 7 11.69 -7.33 -15.88
C ASN A 7 12.59 -8.58 -15.90
N LYS A 8 12.60 -9.33 -17.01
CA LYS A 8 13.53 -10.45 -17.26
C LYS A 8 14.74 -10.07 -18.11
N GLY A 9 14.92 -8.79 -18.42
CA GLY A 9 16.03 -8.28 -19.23
C GLY A 9 15.71 -8.09 -20.71
N PHE A 10 14.50 -8.39 -21.17
CA PHE A 10 14.12 -8.25 -22.57
C PHE A 10 13.59 -6.83 -22.83
N PHE A 11 14.50 -5.85 -22.85
CA PHE A 11 14.19 -4.42 -23.04
C PHE A 11 13.36 -4.16 -24.31
N GLU A 12 13.67 -4.89 -25.38
CA GLU A 12 13.10 -4.72 -26.72
C GLU A 12 11.84 -5.57 -26.95
N ALA A 13 11.31 -6.22 -25.91
CA ALA A 13 10.17 -7.10 -26.07
C ALA A 13 8.95 -6.37 -26.64
N GLN A 14 8.44 -6.90 -27.75
CA GLN A 14 7.29 -6.40 -28.47
C GLN A 14 6.22 -7.48 -28.60
N ILE A 15 4.98 -7.09 -28.36
CA ILE A 15 3.81 -7.90 -28.68
C ILE A 15 3.39 -7.46 -30.07
N GLU A 16 3.74 -8.23 -31.09
CA GLU A 16 3.53 -7.86 -32.49
C GLU A 16 2.06 -7.97 -32.88
N SER A 17 1.36 -8.95 -32.34
CA SER A 17 -0.07 -9.14 -32.54
C SER A 17 -0.69 -9.95 -31.41
N ALA A 18 -2.00 -9.78 -31.25
CA ALA A 18 -2.85 -10.60 -30.41
C ALA A 18 -4.07 -11.00 -31.25
N PHE A 19 -4.23 -12.30 -31.50
CA PHE A 19 -5.32 -12.84 -32.30
C PHE A 19 -6.25 -13.66 -31.43
N ALA A 20 -7.54 -13.33 -31.46
CA ALA A 20 -8.58 -14.08 -30.76
C ALA A 20 -9.43 -14.82 -31.79
N SER A 21 -9.62 -16.12 -31.62
CA SER A 21 -10.53 -16.92 -32.44
C SER A 21 -11.43 -17.80 -31.58
N VAL A 22 -12.63 -18.06 -32.07
CA VAL A 22 -13.57 -19.02 -31.50
C VAL A 22 -13.82 -20.07 -32.56
N ASP A 23 -13.63 -21.34 -32.22
CA ASP A 23 -13.95 -22.43 -33.13
C ASP A 23 -15.45 -22.80 -33.07
N ILE A 24 -15.88 -23.69 -33.97
CA ILE A 24 -17.27 -24.15 -34.09
C ILE A 24 -17.72 -24.93 -32.84
N SER A 25 -16.78 -25.43 -32.06
CA SER A 25 -16.99 -26.15 -30.79
C SER A 25 -17.01 -25.21 -29.58
N ASN A 26 -17.03 -23.89 -29.80
CA ASN A 26 -16.97 -22.84 -28.76
C ASN A 26 -15.66 -22.80 -27.95
N ASN A 27 -14.55 -23.33 -28.47
CA ASN A 27 -13.24 -23.12 -27.85
C ASN A 27 -12.69 -21.74 -28.23
N PHE A 28 -12.28 -20.97 -27.23
CA PHE A 28 -11.62 -19.68 -27.43
C PHE A 28 -10.10 -19.84 -27.42
N SER A 29 -9.43 -19.38 -28.49
CA SER A 29 -7.98 -19.34 -28.59
C SER A 29 -7.50 -17.89 -28.63
N LEU A 30 -6.49 -17.58 -27.82
CA LEU A 30 -5.79 -16.31 -27.83
C LEU A 30 -4.32 -16.56 -28.16
N THR A 31 -3.89 -16.12 -29.34
CA THR A 31 -2.52 -16.29 -29.83
C THR A 31 -1.81 -14.95 -29.82
N PHE A 32 -0.67 -14.89 -29.15
CA PHE A 32 0.20 -13.72 -29.17
C PHE A 32 1.45 -14.03 -30.00
N SER A 33 1.73 -13.21 -31.02
CA SER A 33 3.07 -13.19 -31.63
C SER A 33 3.93 -12.23 -30.81
N ILE A 34 5.00 -12.76 -30.21
CA ILE A 34 5.88 -12.00 -29.32
C ILE A 34 7.29 -12.12 -29.86
N ASN A 35 7.89 -10.97 -30.15
CA ASN A 35 9.32 -10.86 -30.34
C ASN A 35 9.95 -10.44 -29.02
N SER A 36 10.61 -11.37 -28.34
CA SER A 36 11.27 -11.09 -27.06
C SER A 36 12.51 -10.20 -27.23
N GLY A 37 13.12 -10.15 -28.41
CA GLY A 37 14.43 -9.54 -28.59
C GLY A 37 15.53 -10.23 -27.77
N LYS A 38 16.67 -9.54 -27.60
CA LYS A 38 17.81 -10.00 -26.81
C LYS A 38 17.64 -9.66 -25.33
N LYS A 39 18.36 -10.40 -24.48
CA LYS A 39 18.43 -10.12 -23.04
C LYS A 39 19.56 -9.14 -22.76
N HIS A 40 19.25 -8.09 -22.01
CA HIS A 40 20.16 -7.00 -21.69
C HIS A 40 20.50 -6.96 -20.20
N LYS A 41 21.66 -6.40 -19.89
CA LYS A 41 22.05 -5.99 -18.53
C LYS A 41 22.08 -4.47 -18.43
N PHE A 42 22.12 -3.95 -17.21
CA PHE A 42 22.40 -2.53 -17.04
C PHE A 42 23.85 -2.22 -17.42
N GLY A 43 24.03 -1.14 -18.17
CA GLY A 43 25.32 -0.56 -18.55
C GLY A 43 25.69 0.63 -17.67
N ASP A 44 26.28 1.65 -18.29
CA ASP A 44 26.68 2.87 -17.57
C ASP A 44 25.50 3.60 -16.94
N PHE A 45 25.75 4.19 -15.76
CA PHE A 45 24.87 5.16 -15.12
C PHE A 45 25.47 6.56 -15.23
N GLU A 46 24.70 7.48 -15.80
CA GLU A 46 25.07 8.89 -15.89
C GLU A 46 24.00 9.78 -15.24
N ILE A 47 24.45 10.84 -14.58
CA ILE A 47 23.58 11.90 -14.08
C ILE A 47 23.82 13.13 -14.94
N LYS A 48 22.75 13.68 -15.50
CA LYS A 48 22.75 14.96 -16.20
C LYS A 48 22.03 15.98 -15.34
N THR A 49 22.74 17.01 -14.90
CA THR A 49 22.15 18.14 -14.19
C THR A 49 22.07 19.34 -15.12
N SER A 50 20.94 20.03 -15.11
CA SER A 50 20.73 21.25 -15.92
C SER A 50 21.03 22.55 -15.16
N THR A 51 21.30 22.46 -13.86
CA THR A 51 21.46 23.63 -12.97
C THR A 51 22.53 23.38 -11.90
N ALA A 52 23.15 24.45 -11.40
CA ALA A 52 24.08 24.43 -10.26
C ALA A 52 23.37 24.27 -8.89
N THR A 53 22.08 23.95 -8.90
CA THR A 53 21.22 23.86 -7.70
C THR A 53 21.58 22.65 -6.83
N PHE A 54 22.07 21.57 -7.44
CA PHE A 54 22.43 20.34 -6.74
C PHE A 54 23.91 20.33 -6.40
N LYS A 55 24.25 20.08 -5.13
CA LYS A 55 25.64 20.02 -4.67
C LYS A 55 26.35 18.82 -5.28
N ASP A 56 27.60 19.00 -5.69
CA ASP A 56 28.43 17.93 -6.27
C ASP A 56 28.56 16.70 -5.35
N GLN A 57 28.62 16.92 -4.03
CA GLN A 57 28.65 15.83 -3.05
C GLN A 57 27.40 14.95 -3.14
N ASP A 58 26.21 15.57 -3.27
CA ASP A 58 24.95 14.85 -3.35
C ASP A 58 24.83 14.10 -4.69
N ILE A 59 25.28 14.71 -5.79
CA ILE A 59 25.36 14.07 -7.12
C ILE A 59 26.29 12.86 -7.07
N ASN A 60 27.45 12.98 -6.42
CA ASN A 60 28.41 11.89 -6.29
C ASN A 60 27.87 10.74 -5.44
N GLU A 61 27.15 11.03 -4.37
CA GLU A 61 26.50 10.01 -3.54
C GLU A 61 25.39 9.29 -4.33
N ILE A 62 24.55 10.04 -5.04
CA ILE A 62 23.55 9.49 -5.96
C ILE A 62 24.21 8.56 -6.98
N LYS A 63 25.29 9.02 -7.59
CA LYS A 63 26.04 8.20 -8.55
C LYS A 63 26.59 6.93 -7.91
N ALA A 64 27.10 7.00 -6.68
CA ALA A 64 27.67 5.87 -5.97
C ALA A 64 26.63 4.77 -5.67
N PHE A 65 25.51 5.12 -5.02
CA PHE A 65 24.50 4.11 -4.71
C PHE A 65 23.76 3.60 -5.96
N SER A 66 23.53 4.48 -6.95
CA SER A 66 22.87 4.10 -8.21
C SER A 66 23.74 3.13 -9.02
N SER A 67 25.04 3.42 -9.14
CA SER A 67 25.98 2.53 -9.82
C SER A 67 26.07 1.17 -9.11
N LYS A 68 26.05 1.17 -7.77
CA LYS A 68 26.02 -0.07 -6.98
C LYS A 68 24.74 -0.88 -7.21
N LEU A 69 23.59 -0.22 -7.30
CA LEU A 69 22.29 -0.87 -7.55
C LEU A 69 22.23 -1.53 -8.93
N LEU A 70 22.83 -0.91 -9.95
CA LEU A 70 22.75 -1.37 -11.34
C LEU A 70 23.88 -2.34 -11.73
N LYS A 71 24.98 -2.37 -10.98
CA LYS A 71 26.19 -3.14 -11.33
C LYS A 71 25.90 -4.63 -11.43
N ASN A 72 26.21 -5.21 -12.60
CA ASN A 72 26.03 -6.63 -12.93
C ASN A 72 24.59 -7.14 -12.89
N GLU A 73 23.61 -6.25 -12.73
CA GLU A 73 22.20 -6.61 -12.70
C GLU A 73 21.63 -6.81 -14.11
N THR A 74 20.67 -7.73 -14.21
CA THR A 74 19.87 -7.86 -15.44
C THR A 74 18.96 -6.65 -15.54
N TYR A 75 18.77 -6.10 -16.75
CA TYR A 75 17.84 -5.01 -16.95
C TYR A 75 16.44 -5.39 -16.42
N SER A 76 15.82 -4.50 -15.66
CA SER A 76 14.47 -4.69 -15.14
C SER A 76 13.83 -3.34 -14.84
N THR A 77 12.57 -3.18 -15.23
CA THR A 77 11.81 -1.96 -14.94
C THR A 77 11.61 -1.79 -13.42
N ASP A 78 11.52 -2.88 -12.67
CA ASP A 78 11.42 -2.82 -11.19
C ASP A 78 12.69 -2.22 -10.56
N VAL A 79 13.87 -2.55 -11.11
CA VAL A 79 15.14 -1.97 -10.63
C VAL A 79 15.22 -0.48 -10.97
N VAL A 80 14.73 -0.07 -12.14
CA VAL A 80 14.63 1.36 -12.51
C VAL A 80 13.67 2.11 -11.57
N ASN A 81 12.52 1.53 -11.23
CA ASN A 81 11.59 2.11 -10.27
C ASN A 81 12.18 2.23 -8.86
N LYS A 82 12.92 1.20 -8.43
CA LYS A 82 13.67 1.22 -7.16
C LYS A 82 14.74 2.31 -7.13
N LEU A 83 15.48 2.47 -8.23
CA LEU A 83 16.44 3.56 -8.40
C LEU A 83 15.74 4.92 -8.22
N ASN A 84 14.63 5.16 -8.93
CA ASN A 84 13.88 6.41 -8.83
C ASN A 84 13.47 6.74 -7.38
N ARG A 85 12.99 5.74 -6.63
CA ARG A 85 12.62 5.91 -5.21
C ARG A 85 13.84 6.27 -4.35
N GLN A 86 14.95 5.54 -4.47
CA GLN A 86 16.15 5.82 -3.69
C GLN A 86 16.69 7.23 -3.94
N VAL A 87 16.68 7.69 -5.19
CA VAL A 87 17.09 9.05 -5.53
C VAL A 87 16.13 10.08 -4.95
N THR A 88 14.82 9.83 -5.03
CA THR A 88 13.79 10.70 -4.44
C THR A 88 13.98 10.83 -2.93
N SER A 89 14.01 9.71 -2.18
CA SER A 89 14.19 9.71 -0.73
C SER A 89 15.50 10.39 -0.31
N TYR A 90 16.58 10.19 -1.08
CA TYR A 90 17.86 10.84 -0.83
C TYR A 90 17.75 12.37 -0.96
N LEU A 91 17.18 12.87 -2.05
CA LEU A 91 17.03 14.31 -2.28
C LEU A 91 16.13 14.97 -1.22
N GLU A 92 15.04 14.30 -0.83
CA GLU A 92 14.16 14.75 0.24
C GLU A 92 14.90 14.80 1.60
N SER A 93 15.72 13.80 1.91
CA SER A 93 16.55 13.77 3.12
C SER A 93 17.54 14.94 3.19
N LYS A 94 18.03 15.38 2.02
CA LYS A 94 18.92 16.54 1.86
C LYS A 94 18.19 17.88 1.77
N LYS A 95 16.86 17.88 1.95
CA LYS A 95 16.00 19.07 1.94
C LYS A 95 15.93 19.78 0.58
N TYR A 96 16.19 19.07 -0.53
CA TYR A 96 15.80 19.58 -1.85
C TYR A 96 14.28 19.52 -1.95
N SER A 97 13.62 20.67 -2.04
CA SER A 97 12.15 20.77 -2.07
C SER A 97 11.57 20.91 -3.47
N ASN A 98 12.39 21.31 -4.46
CA ASN A 98 11.96 21.59 -5.83
C ASN A 98 12.86 20.92 -6.87
N PHE A 99 12.61 19.64 -7.12
CA PHE A 99 13.37 18.86 -8.10
C PHE A 99 12.44 18.01 -8.97
N GLU A 100 12.88 17.75 -10.19
CA GLU A 100 12.28 16.80 -11.11
C GLU A 100 13.32 15.73 -11.49
N ILE A 101 12.90 14.48 -11.43
CA ILE A 101 13.70 13.32 -11.85
C ILE A 101 13.08 12.76 -13.12
N ASN A 102 13.88 12.67 -14.17
CA ASN A 102 13.51 11.98 -15.39
C ASN A 102 14.57 10.92 -15.70
N ILE A 103 14.18 9.65 -15.72
CA ILE A 103 15.09 8.54 -16.03
C ILE A 103 14.92 8.16 -17.49
N GLN A 104 16.00 8.24 -18.25
CA GLN A 104 16.06 7.79 -19.63
C GLN A 104 16.83 6.47 -19.71
N GLU A 105 16.27 5.52 -20.46
CA GLU A 105 16.86 4.22 -20.73
C GLU A 105 17.44 4.24 -22.14
N LEU A 106 18.78 4.19 -22.24
CA LEU A 106 19.53 4.38 -23.49
C LEU A 106 20.22 3.08 -23.89
N LYS A 107 19.91 2.56 -25.08
CA LYS A 107 20.63 1.42 -25.66
C LYS A 107 21.97 1.92 -26.24
N LYS A 108 23.08 1.62 -25.56
CA LYS A 108 24.44 2.00 -26.02
C LYS A 108 25.11 0.91 -26.86
N SER A 109 24.85 -0.37 -26.56
CA SER A 109 25.41 -1.52 -27.28
C SER A 109 24.39 -2.66 -27.38
N ASP A 110 24.77 -3.76 -28.02
CA ASP A 110 23.87 -4.88 -28.31
C ASP A 110 23.33 -5.60 -27.06
N ASP A 111 24.02 -5.50 -25.92
CA ASP A 111 23.69 -6.24 -24.69
C ASP A 111 23.49 -5.36 -23.43
N LEU A 112 23.69 -4.04 -23.53
CA LEU A 112 23.67 -3.12 -22.39
C LEU A 112 22.68 -1.96 -22.57
N ILE A 113 21.88 -1.74 -21.53
CA ILE A 113 21.00 -0.57 -21.37
C ILE A 113 21.62 0.36 -20.34
N SER A 114 22.10 1.51 -20.80
CA SER A 114 22.58 2.59 -19.93
C SER A 114 21.41 3.38 -19.37
N ILE A 115 21.58 3.90 -18.15
CA ILE A 115 20.58 4.71 -17.47
C ILE A 115 21.11 6.13 -17.36
N ALA A 116 20.38 7.08 -17.93
CA ALA A 116 20.66 8.50 -17.82
C ALA A 116 19.61 9.16 -16.92
N LEU A 117 20.00 9.51 -15.70
CA LEU A 117 19.17 10.25 -14.78
C LEU A 117 19.32 11.74 -15.04
N GLN A 118 18.25 12.37 -15.53
CA GLN A 118 18.17 13.81 -15.66
C GLN A 118 17.58 14.38 -14.37
N LEU A 119 18.37 15.24 -13.73
CA LEU A 119 17.98 15.95 -12.52
C LEU A 119 17.91 17.45 -12.82
N SER A 120 16.72 18.00 -12.68
CA SER A 120 16.43 19.41 -12.93
C SER A 120 15.77 20.06 -11.73
N GLU A 121 15.93 21.37 -11.62
CA GLU A 121 15.10 22.17 -10.72
C GLU A 121 13.65 22.11 -11.24
N GLY A 122 12.70 21.82 -10.36
CA GLY A 122 11.29 21.80 -10.73
C GLY A 122 10.76 23.19 -11.05
N GLN A 123 9.53 23.27 -11.55
CA GLN A 123 8.91 24.56 -11.84
C GLN A 123 8.87 25.43 -10.58
N LYS A 124 9.38 26.67 -10.66
CA LYS A 124 9.28 27.69 -9.58
C LYS A 124 7.88 28.30 -9.51
N VAL A 125 6.87 27.45 -9.61
CA VAL A 125 5.47 27.80 -9.53
C VAL A 125 4.94 27.20 -8.25
N LEU A 126 4.34 28.02 -7.41
CA LEU A 126 3.81 27.60 -6.12
C LEU A 126 2.36 27.17 -6.27
N ILE A 127 1.93 26.23 -5.45
CA ILE A 127 0.51 25.90 -5.30
C ILE A 127 -0.15 27.01 -4.49
N ASP A 128 -1.15 27.69 -5.04
CA ASP A 128 -1.94 28.67 -4.27
C ASP A 128 -3.02 27.96 -3.47
N LYS A 129 -3.92 27.23 -4.15
CA LYS A 129 -5.00 26.48 -3.49
C LYS A 129 -5.08 25.04 -3.95
N ILE A 130 -5.48 24.17 -3.03
CA ILE A 130 -5.89 22.79 -3.33
C ILE A 130 -7.40 22.71 -3.15
N ASN A 131 -8.11 22.71 -4.27
CA ASN A 131 -9.57 22.59 -4.30
C ASN A 131 -9.96 21.12 -4.46
N ILE A 132 -10.79 20.61 -3.56
CA ILE A 132 -11.30 19.24 -3.59
C ILE A 132 -12.79 19.30 -3.90
N GLN A 133 -13.23 18.55 -4.91
CA GLN A 133 -14.62 18.57 -5.39
C GLN A 133 -15.16 17.17 -5.61
N GLY A 134 -16.45 16.99 -5.36
CA GLY A 134 -17.18 15.73 -5.58
C GLY A 134 -17.24 14.80 -4.36
N ASN A 135 -16.69 15.23 -3.21
CA ASN A 135 -16.80 14.55 -1.91
C ASN A 135 -18.07 15.04 -1.18
N THR A 136 -19.21 14.45 -1.50
CA THR A 136 -20.49 14.83 -0.89
C THR A 136 -20.76 14.15 0.44
N ILE A 137 -20.21 12.96 0.65
CA ILE A 137 -20.35 12.16 1.87
C ILE A 137 -19.04 12.18 2.66
N THR A 138 -17.93 11.97 1.96
CA THR A 138 -16.58 11.88 2.53
C THR A 138 -16.10 13.25 2.98
N GLU A 139 -15.69 13.33 4.24
CA GLU A 139 -15.09 14.53 4.79
C GLU A 139 -13.82 14.89 4.02
N GLU A 140 -13.66 16.18 3.75
CA GLU A 140 -12.52 16.70 2.99
C GLU A 140 -11.18 16.27 3.61
N LYS A 141 -11.11 16.19 4.95
CA LYS A 141 -9.90 15.77 5.68
C LYS A 141 -9.39 14.40 5.20
N VAL A 142 -10.28 13.46 4.87
CA VAL A 142 -9.89 12.11 4.43
C VAL A 142 -9.10 12.17 3.12
N ILE A 143 -9.47 13.10 2.24
CA ILE A 143 -8.80 13.32 0.95
C ILE A 143 -7.55 14.16 1.17
N ARG A 144 -7.66 15.26 1.92
CA ARG A 144 -6.57 16.21 2.18
C ARG A 144 -5.38 15.55 2.88
N ASP A 145 -5.64 14.66 3.84
CA ASP A 145 -4.62 13.88 4.55
C ASP A 145 -3.86 12.89 3.63
N SER A 146 -4.36 12.64 2.42
CA SER A 146 -3.70 11.77 1.43
C SER A 146 -2.72 12.51 0.54
N LEU A 147 -2.75 13.85 0.58
CA LEU A 147 -1.95 14.71 -0.27
C LEU A 147 -0.52 14.80 0.28
N VAL A 148 0.45 14.61 -0.61
CA VAL A 148 1.89 14.76 -0.34
C VAL A 148 2.37 16.19 -0.61
N LEU A 149 1.55 16.96 -1.35
CA LEU A 149 1.75 18.39 -1.59
C LEU A 149 0.84 19.22 -0.68
N ALA A 150 1.36 20.36 -0.23
CA ALA A 150 0.60 21.36 0.51
C ALA A 150 0.43 22.67 -0.28
N GLU A 151 -0.51 23.50 0.15
CA GLU A 151 -0.60 24.88 -0.33
C GLU A 151 0.68 25.64 0.06
N GLY A 152 1.26 26.37 -0.89
CA GLY A 152 2.57 27.00 -0.74
C GLY A 152 3.77 26.11 -1.09
N ASP A 153 3.58 24.82 -1.41
CA ASP A 153 4.66 24.00 -1.98
C ASP A 153 4.96 24.41 -3.42
N TYR A 154 6.19 24.14 -3.88
CA TYR A 154 6.48 24.12 -5.31
C TYR A 154 5.68 23.01 -6.00
N LEU A 155 5.13 23.32 -7.16
CA LEU A 155 4.44 22.35 -8.01
C LEU A 155 5.43 21.25 -8.43
N ASN A 156 5.21 20.06 -7.89
CA ASN A 156 6.03 18.88 -8.17
C ASN A 156 5.15 17.76 -8.74
N SER A 157 5.44 17.34 -9.97
CA SER A 157 4.66 16.33 -10.68
C SER A 157 4.67 14.96 -9.98
N THR A 158 5.80 14.59 -9.36
CA THR A 158 5.94 13.36 -8.57
C THR A 158 5.03 13.39 -7.34
N LYS A 159 5.04 14.50 -6.58
CA LYS A 159 4.13 14.67 -5.43
C LYS A 159 2.66 14.66 -5.85
N VAL A 160 2.31 15.31 -6.96
CA VAL A 160 0.95 15.29 -7.52
C VAL A 160 0.52 13.86 -7.83
N LYS A 161 1.34 13.11 -8.56
CA LYS A 161 1.04 11.71 -8.91
C LYS A 161 0.87 10.85 -7.65
N LYS A 162 1.81 10.92 -6.70
CA LYS A 162 1.76 10.16 -5.45
C LYS A 162 0.50 10.49 -4.64
N SER A 163 0.10 11.76 -4.60
CA SER A 163 -1.13 12.20 -3.93
C SER A 163 -2.38 11.58 -4.56
N VAL A 164 -2.48 11.62 -5.90
CA VAL A 164 -3.60 11.01 -6.64
C VAL A 164 -3.63 9.50 -6.43
N ASP A 165 -2.47 8.84 -6.43
CA ASP A 165 -2.35 7.41 -6.21
C ASP A 165 -2.76 7.02 -4.77
N ASN A 166 -2.36 7.80 -3.75
CA ASN A 166 -2.81 7.64 -2.36
C ASN A 166 -4.33 7.77 -2.22
N ILE A 167 -4.94 8.73 -2.91
CA ILE A 167 -6.40 8.92 -2.87
C ILE A 167 -7.11 7.73 -3.53
N LYS A 168 -6.59 7.23 -4.66
CA LYS A 168 -7.13 6.05 -5.34
C LYS A 168 -7.00 4.79 -4.49
N SER A 169 -5.88 4.61 -3.79
CA SER A 169 -5.62 3.41 -2.98
C SER A 169 -6.56 3.26 -1.79
N LYS A 170 -7.18 4.36 -1.32
CA LYS A 170 -8.25 4.30 -0.30
C LYS A 170 -9.51 3.59 -0.79
N GLN A 171 -9.68 3.44 -2.11
CA GLN A 171 -10.83 2.76 -2.71
C GLN A 171 -12.21 3.33 -2.29
N LEU A 172 -12.26 4.61 -1.92
CA LEU A 172 -13.50 5.34 -1.59
C LEU A 172 -14.13 6.00 -2.83
N PHE A 173 -13.36 6.07 -3.92
CA PHE A 173 -13.74 6.80 -5.14
C PHE A 173 -13.62 5.89 -6.36
N SER A 174 -14.64 5.89 -7.20
CA SER A 174 -14.63 5.22 -8.51
C SER A 174 -13.77 5.97 -9.54
N LYS A 175 -13.58 7.28 -9.34
CA LYS A 175 -12.77 8.13 -10.20
C LYS A 175 -12.05 9.19 -9.38
N VAL A 176 -10.78 9.43 -9.72
CA VAL A 176 -9.95 10.50 -9.15
C VAL A 176 -9.19 11.13 -10.31
N ASP A 177 -9.60 12.35 -10.68
CA ASP A 177 -8.99 13.18 -11.71
C ASP A 177 -8.47 14.47 -11.08
N TYR A 178 -7.58 15.16 -11.80
CA TYR A 178 -7.11 16.47 -11.38
C TYR A 178 -6.87 17.39 -12.58
N LYS A 179 -6.86 18.70 -12.32
CA LYS A 179 -6.40 19.74 -13.24
C LYS A 179 -5.53 20.72 -12.49
N VAL A 180 -4.41 21.10 -13.10
CA VAL A 180 -3.57 22.18 -12.61
C VAL A 180 -3.80 23.39 -13.52
N VAL A 181 -4.31 24.48 -12.96
CA VAL A 181 -4.66 25.70 -13.71
C VAL A 181 -3.90 26.90 -13.17
N ASP A 182 -3.73 27.95 -13.98
CA ASP A 182 -3.14 29.19 -13.50
C ASP A 182 -4.04 29.84 -12.43
N SER A 183 -3.43 30.26 -11.32
CA SER A 183 -4.12 31.06 -10.29
C SER A 183 -4.14 32.53 -10.73
N GLU A 184 -5.00 33.32 -10.11
CA GLU A 184 -5.01 34.78 -10.26
C GLU A 184 -3.67 35.42 -9.81
N LYS A 185 -2.94 34.75 -8.91
CA LYS A 185 -1.61 35.19 -8.47
C LYS A 185 -0.53 34.79 -9.48
N LYS A 186 0.31 35.75 -9.87
CA LYS A 186 1.44 35.50 -10.77
C LYS A 186 2.42 34.47 -10.18
N ASN A 187 2.82 33.50 -11.00
CA ASN A 187 3.68 32.35 -10.62
C ASN A 187 3.05 31.40 -9.59
N PHE A 188 1.71 31.39 -9.50
CA PHE A 188 0.98 30.38 -8.74
C PHE A 188 0.05 29.58 -9.64
N LYS A 189 -0.24 28.35 -9.22
CA LYS A 189 -1.22 27.48 -9.84
C LYS A 189 -2.18 26.91 -8.80
N ASP A 190 -3.43 26.71 -9.19
CA ASP A 190 -4.42 26.00 -8.40
C ASP A 190 -4.44 24.53 -8.79
N PHE A 191 -4.46 23.67 -7.77
CA PHE A 191 -4.62 22.23 -7.92
C PHE A 191 -6.08 21.87 -7.66
N ASN A 192 -6.82 21.55 -8.73
CA ASN A 192 -8.22 21.17 -8.67
C ASN A 192 -8.34 19.65 -8.75
N LEU A 193 -8.69 19.02 -7.64
CA LEU A 193 -8.93 17.58 -7.52
C LEU A 193 -10.43 17.28 -7.64
N PHE A 194 -10.78 16.35 -8.52
CA PHE A 194 -12.14 15.91 -8.76
C PHE A 194 -12.26 14.43 -8.40
N VAL A 195 -13.11 14.12 -7.42
CA VAL A 195 -13.39 12.75 -7.01
C VAL A 195 -14.83 12.38 -7.33
N LYS A 196 -15.05 11.09 -7.61
CA LYS A 196 -16.40 10.51 -7.71
C LYS A 196 -16.54 9.40 -6.70
N GLU A 197 -17.29 9.66 -5.62
CA GLU A 197 -17.57 8.68 -4.58
C GLU A 197 -18.22 7.41 -5.13
N GLN A 198 -17.95 6.28 -4.47
CA GLN A 198 -18.55 4.99 -4.78
C GLN A 198 -19.01 4.31 -3.49
N PRO A 199 -19.88 3.29 -3.56
CA PRO A 199 -20.25 2.51 -2.38
C PRO A 199 -19.02 1.93 -1.68
N THR A 200 -18.90 2.19 -0.38
CA THR A 200 -17.76 1.79 0.45
C THR A 200 -18.04 0.55 1.30
N GLY A 201 -19.33 0.29 1.56
CA GLY A 201 -19.84 -0.87 2.26
C GLY A 201 -19.82 -2.15 1.42
N SER A 202 -19.54 -3.27 2.06
CA SER A 202 -19.52 -4.61 1.46
C SER A 202 -20.03 -5.66 2.44
N ILE A 203 -20.76 -6.65 1.92
CA ILE A 203 -21.16 -7.85 2.65
C ILE A 203 -20.47 -9.03 1.97
N SER A 204 -19.85 -9.90 2.77
CA SER A 204 -19.16 -11.09 2.28
C SER A 204 -19.66 -12.31 3.05
N ALA A 205 -19.71 -13.45 2.38
CA ALA A 205 -19.93 -14.75 2.99
C ALA A 205 -19.05 -15.79 2.30
N GLY A 206 -18.50 -16.72 3.06
CA GLY A 206 -17.60 -17.76 2.58
C GLY A 206 -17.78 -19.05 3.36
N VAL A 207 -17.50 -20.17 2.70
CA VAL A 207 -17.39 -21.48 3.34
C VAL A 207 -16.02 -22.09 3.04
N GLY A 208 -15.49 -22.87 3.97
CA GLY A 208 -14.24 -23.60 3.83
C GLY A 208 -14.33 -24.98 4.46
N TYR A 209 -13.46 -25.89 4.04
CA TYR A 209 -13.33 -27.21 4.65
C TYR A 209 -11.87 -27.66 4.62
N GLY A 210 -11.40 -28.28 5.69
CA GLY A 210 -10.03 -28.77 5.80
C GLY A 210 -9.88 -29.86 6.84
N THR A 211 -8.65 -30.12 7.26
CA THR A 211 -8.32 -31.13 8.28
C THR A 211 -9.01 -30.86 9.62
N ASN A 212 -9.31 -29.59 9.92
CA ASN A 212 -9.94 -29.15 11.16
C ASN A 212 -11.46 -28.99 11.01
N GLY A 213 -12.04 -29.53 9.93
CA GLY A 213 -13.47 -29.51 9.66
C GLY A 213 -13.93 -28.35 8.78
N GLY A 214 -15.23 -28.08 8.85
CA GLY A 214 -15.92 -27.06 8.08
C GLY A 214 -15.86 -25.67 8.74
N LEU A 215 -15.97 -24.64 7.90
CA LEU A 215 -15.97 -23.24 8.27
C LEU A 215 -17.05 -22.52 7.47
N PHE A 216 -17.86 -21.70 8.13
CA PHE A 216 -18.67 -20.67 7.51
C PHE A 216 -18.27 -19.33 8.10
N GLU A 217 -18.07 -18.32 7.26
CA GLU A 217 -17.75 -16.95 7.68
C GLU A 217 -18.69 -15.99 6.96
N ALA A 218 -19.18 -14.98 7.68
CA ALA A 218 -19.89 -13.85 7.10
C ALA A 218 -19.35 -12.55 7.70
N SER A 219 -19.23 -11.52 6.87
CA SER A 219 -18.77 -10.21 7.33
C SER A 219 -19.51 -9.05 6.68
N ILE A 220 -19.59 -7.96 7.42
CA ILE A 220 -20.10 -6.66 6.97
C ILE A 220 -19.01 -5.64 7.24
N ASN A 221 -18.59 -4.91 6.22
CA ASN A 221 -17.48 -3.98 6.27
C ASN A 221 -17.89 -2.64 5.65
N GLU A 222 -17.63 -1.54 6.34
CA GLU A 222 -17.85 -0.15 5.90
C GLU A 222 -16.55 0.63 6.05
N ARG A 223 -15.92 1.00 4.93
CA ARG A 223 -14.57 1.61 4.91
C ARG A 223 -14.54 3.12 5.16
N ASN A 224 -15.70 3.77 5.11
CA ASN A 224 -15.85 5.21 5.21
C ASN A 224 -17.03 5.57 6.08
N PHE A 225 -17.09 4.99 7.28
CA PHE A 225 -18.19 5.21 8.20
C PHE A 225 -18.39 6.70 8.47
N LEU A 226 -19.61 7.19 8.24
CA LEU A 226 -20.00 8.60 8.32
C LEU A 226 -19.13 9.56 7.49
N GLY A 227 -18.47 9.07 6.44
CA GLY A 227 -17.59 9.87 5.60
C GLY A 227 -16.21 10.16 6.20
N GLN A 228 -15.84 9.54 7.33
CA GLN A 228 -14.62 9.90 8.08
C GLN A 228 -13.37 9.10 7.71
N GLY A 229 -13.45 8.21 6.72
CA GLY A 229 -12.38 7.27 6.40
C GLY A 229 -12.15 6.19 7.47
N ILE A 230 -13.09 6.08 8.42
CA ILE A 230 -13.10 5.07 9.47
C ILE A 230 -13.59 3.75 8.88
N ASN A 231 -12.82 2.68 9.08
CA ASN A 231 -13.24 1.32 8.75
C ASN A 231 -13.94 0.68 9.96
N LEU A 232 -15.21 0.29 9.77
CA LEU A 232 -15.94 -0.60 10.66
C LEU A 232 -16.10 -1.97 10.00
N ASN A 233 -15.73 -3.03 10.71
CA ASN A 233 -15.94 -4.38 10.22
C ASN A 233 -16.50 -5.28 11.32
N PHE A 234 -17.54 -6.04 10.99
CA PHE A 234 -18.03 -7.13 11.81
C PHE A 234 -17.84 -8.45 11.06
N THR A 235 -17.20 -9.42 11.69
CA THR A 235 -17.01 -10.77 11.16
C THR A 235 -17.57 -11.78 12.14
N GLY A 236 -18.43 -12.66 11.65
CA GLY A 236 -18.92 -13.84 12.36
C GLY A 236 -18.40 -15.11 11.68
N THR A 237 -17.89 -16.04 12.48
CA THR A 237 -17.26 -17.27 12.04
C THR A 237 -17.87 -18.45 12.80
N LEU A 238 -18.36 -19.45 12.06
CA LEU A 238 -18.89 -20.71 12.55
C LEU A 238 -18.02 -21.84 12.01
N GLY A 239 -17.07 -22.29 12.80
CA GLY A 239 -16.21 -23.44 12.52
C GLY A 239 -16.64 -24.69 13.29
N THR A 240 -16.09 -25.85 12.90
CA THR A 240 -16.33 -27.12 13.60
C THR A 240 -15.87 -27.10 15.06
N GLU A 241 -14.74 -26.44 15.35
CA GLU A 241 -14.15 -26.40 16.71
C GLU A 241 -14.11 -24.97 17.30
N GLU A 242 -14.50 -23.95 16.53
CA GLU A 242 -14.42 -22.54 16.93
C GLU A 242 -15.68 -21.78 16.47
N ILE A 243 -16.29 -21.02 17.39
CA ILE A 243 -17.29 -20.00 17.04
C ILE A 243 -16.73 -18.65 17.45
N LYS A 244 -16.67 -17.70 16.51
CA LYS A 244 -16.09 -16.38 16.74
C LYS A 244 -17.00 -15.27 16.21
N GLY A 245 -17.07 -14.17 16.96
CA GLY A 245 -17.58 -12.89 16.51
C GLY A 245 -16.57 -11.80 16.82
N GLU A 246 -16.29 -10.92 15.88
CA GLU A 246 -15.38 -9.80 16.08
C GLU A 246 -15.92 -8.53 15.40
N PHE A 247 -16.00 -7.45 16.18
CA PHE A 247 -16.23 -6.11 15.68
C PHE A 247 -14.92 -5.33 15.77
N SER A 248 -14.54 -4.64 14.70
CA SER A 248 -13.35 -3.80 14.62
C SER A 248 -13.70 -2.39 14.15
N TYR A 249 -13.02 -1.43 14.76
CA TYR A 249 -12.99 -0.01 14.43
C TYR A 249 -11.54 0.35 14.09
N VAL A 250 -11.32 0.99 12.95
CA VAL A 250 -9.99 1.49 12.56
C VAL A 250 -10.13 2.90 12.00
N ASP A 251 -9.55 3.86 12.70
CA ASP A 251 -9.30 5.20 12.19
C ASP A 251 -7.83 5.28 11.73
N PRO A 252 -7.54 5.36 10.42
CA PRO A 252 -6.18 5.33 9.91
C PRO A 252 -5.37 6.60 10.24
N ASN A 253 -6.02 7.72 10.56
CA ASN A 253 -5.36 8.98 10.90
C ASN A 253 -6.09 9.68 12.06
N PHE A 254 -6.08 9.03 13.22
CA PHE A 254 -6.85 9.46 14.37
C PHE A 254 -6.45 10.87 14.79
N LYS A 255 -7.43 11.77 14.79
CA LYS A 255 -7.26 13.20 15.11
C LYS A 255 -6.15 13.88 14.29
N GLN A 256 -5.96 13.49 13.02
CA GLN A 256 -4.95 14.07 12.13
C GLN A 256 -3.52 14.01 12.69
N SER A 257 -3.21 12.93 13.42
CA SER A 257 -1.92 12.77 14.13
C SER A 257 -0.87 11.98 13.36
N GLU A 258 -1.20 11.53 12.14
CA GLU A 258 -0.45 10.54 11.34
C GLU A 258 -0.35 9.15 12.02
N LYS A 259 -1.26 8.88 12.97
CA LYS A 259 -1.31 7.62 13.72
C LYS A 259 -2.66 6.95 13.55
N GLU A 260 -2.62 5.65 13.31
CA GLU A 260 -3.81 4.81 13.34
C GLU A 260 -4.30 4.65 14.79
N LEU A 261 -5.61 4.65 15.00
CA LEU A 261 -6.26 4.09 16.18
C LEU A 261 -7.10 2.88 15.75
N ALA A 262 -6.80 1.72 16.31
CA ALA A 262 -7.57 0.51 16.11
C ALA A 262 -8.15 0.03 17.45
N ALA A 263 -9.43 -0.32 17.45
CA ALA A 263 -10.12 -0.95 18.55
C ALA A 263 -10.86 -2.18 18.05
N SER A 264 -10.88 -3.27 18.81
CA SER A 264 -11.71 -4.42 18.49
C SER A 264 -12.37 -5.00 19.73
N LEU A 265 -13.57 -5.53 19.54
CA LEU A 265 -14.34 -6.31 20.51
C LEU A 265 -14.53 -7.69 19.92
N PHE A 266 -14.22 -8.74 20.68
CA PHE A 266 -14.36 -10.10 20.20
C PHE A 266 -14.99 -11.01 21.24
N SER A 267 -15.65 -12.06 20.76
CA SER A 267 -16.02 -13.23 21.54
C SER A 267 -15.68 -14.47 20.74
N VAL A 268 -15.00 -15.42 21.37
CA VAL A 268 -14.54 -16.68 20.78
C VAL A 268 -14.92 -17.80 21.73
N ARG A 269 -15.42 -18.90 21.19
CA ARG A 269 -15.63 -20.15 21.90
C ARG A 269 -14.88 -21.24 21.16
N ASP A 270 -13.90 -21.81 21.84
CA ASP A 270 -13.11 -22.94 21.36
C ASP A 270 -13.57 -24.22 22.05
N ASP A 271 -13.84 -25.26 21.28
CA ASP A 271 -14.18 -26.61 21.77
C ASP A 271 -13.52 -27.64 20.85
N TYR A 272 -12.21 -27.83 21.06
CA TYR A 272 -11.42 -28.76 20.27
C TYR A 272 -11.71 -30.20 20.69
N SER A 273 -11.99 -31.04 19.70
CA SER A 273 -12.41 -32.45 19.89
C SER A 273 -11.44 -33.29 20.73
N ASN A 274 -10.15 -32.97 20.68
CA ASN A 274 -9.08 -33.70 21.37
C ASN A 274 -8.62 -33.06 22.69
N SER A 275 -9.25 -31.98 23.13
CA SER A 275 -8.74 -31.16 24.23
C SER A 275 -9.34 -31.49 25.59
N GLY A 276 -10.58 -32.01 25.61
CA GLY A 276 -11.32 -32.30 26.83
C GLY A 276 -11.72 -31.06 27.63
N TYR A 277 -11.62 -29.86 27.05
CA TYR A 277 -12.07 -28.61 27.63
C TYR A 277 -12.73 -27.72 26.59
N GLN A 278 -13.57 -26.82 27.07
CA GLN A 278 -14.15 -25.74 26.30
C GLN A 278 -13.64 -24.41 26.88
N ASN A 279 -13.28 -23.45 26.03
CA ASN A 279 -12.87 -22.13 26.48
C ASN A 279 -13.70 -21.05 25.79
N THR A 280 -14.38 -20.23 26.58
CA THR A 280 -15.09 -19.04 26.08
C THR A 280 -14.32 -17.80 26.47
N ARG A 281 -13.93 -17.01 25.47
CA ARG A 281 -13.12 -15.81 25.61
C ARG A 281 -13.92 -14.62 25.09
N ALA A 282 -13.92 -13.52 25.83
CA ALA A 282 -14.47 -12.26 25.35
C ALA A 282 -13.56 -11.12 25.79
N GLY A 283 -13.28 -10.18 24.88
CA GLY A 283 -12.31 -9.15 25.19
C GLY A 283 -12.34 -7.96 24.26
N THR A 284 -11.50 -7.00 24.62
CA THR A 284 -11.25 -5.81 23.83
C THR A 284 -9.75 -5.65 23.60
N ARG A 285 -9.38 -5.11 22.45
CA ARG A 285 -8.01 -4.73 22.14
C ARG A 285 -7.97 -3.31 21.59
N PHE A 286 -7.00 -2.53 22.05
CA PHE A 286 -6.66 -1.24 21.48
C PHE A 286 -5.24 -1.30 20.92
N ALA A 287 -5.02 -0.67 19.77
CA ALA A 287 -3.71 -0.56 19.16
C ALA A 287 -3.56 0.79 18.47
N THR A 288 -2.33 1.24 18.32
CA THR A 288 -1.99 2.37 17.44
C THR A 288 -0.86 1.96 16.53
N LYS A 289 -0.84 2.45 15.29
CA LYS A 289 0.21 2.16 14.30
C LYS A 289 0.74 3.46 13.75
N TYR A 290 2.06 3.59 13.67
CA TYR A 290 2.72 4.75 13.10
C TYR A 290 4.10 4.39 12.55
N GLU A 291 4.55 5.16 11.55
CA GLU A 291 5.87 5.00 10.94
C GLU A 291 6.94 5.58 11.88
N ILE A 292 7.98 4.79 12.14
CA ILE A 292 9.12 5.21 12.98
C ILE A 292 10.41 5.41 12.18
N TYR A 293 10.48 4.81 10.99
CA TYR A 293 11.52 4.97 9.99
C TYR A 293 10.93 4.60 8.63
N GLU A 294 11.57 4.99 7.53
CA GLU A 294 11.11 4.67 6.16
C GLU A 294 10.75 3.19 6.04
N ASP A 295 9.50 2.93 5.66
CA ASP A 295 8.87 1.61 5.50
C ASP A 295 8.75 0.79 6.79
N LEU A 296 9.13 1.31 7.96
CA LEU A 296 9.11 0.63 9.26
C LEU A 296 8.03 1.23 10.17
N PHE A 297 6.99 0.43 10.41
CA PHE A 297 5.86 0.78 11.27
C PHE A 297 5.96 0.06 12.61
N PHE A 298 5.70 0.80 13.69
CA PHE A 298 5.56 0.25 15.03
C PHE A 298 4.08 0.24 15.43
N ARG A 299 3.62 -0.89 15.99
CA ARG A 299 2.23 -1.08 16.40
C ARG A 299 2.11 -1.65 17.82
N PRO A 300 2.20 -0.81 18.86
CA PRO A 300 1.90 -1.22 20.22
C PRO A 300 0.41 -1.44 20.43
N SER A 301 0.07 -2.27 21.40
CA SER A 301 -1.31 -2.67 21.70
C SER A 301 -1.50 -3.11 23.13
N VAL A 302 -2.70 -2.91 23.63
CA VAL A 302 -3.15 -3.35 24.96
C VAL A 302 -4.46 -4.09 24.80
N GLY A 303 -4.69 -5.10 25.63
CA GLY A 303 -5.93 -5.86 25.58
C GLY A 303 -6.35 -6.36 26.94
N ILE A 304 -7.66 -6.45 27.14
CA ILE A 304 -8.27 -7.05 28.33
C ILE A 304 -9.24 -8.12 27.82
N GLN A 305 -9.11 -9.32 28.36
CA GLN A 305 -9.90 -10.48 27.97
C GLN A 305 -10.38 -11.21 29.23
N TYR A 306 -11.62 -11.65 29.19
CA TYR A 306 -12.20 -12.58 30.16
C TYR A 306 -12.24 -13.96 29.52
N ASP A 307 -11.76 -14.96 30.26
CA ASP A 307 -11.69 -16.35 29.86
C ASP A 307 -12.54 -17.19 30.82
N LYS A 308 -13.35 -18.09 30.29
CA LYS A 308 -14.07 -19.12 31.04
C LYS A 308 -13.68 -20.48 30.49
N LEU A 309 -12.85 -21.21 31.25
CA LEU A 309 -12.37 -22.53 30.90
C LEU A 309 -13.17 -23.59 31.66
N GLU A 310 -13.86 -24.46 30.92
CA GLU A 310 -14.70 -25.53 31.45
C GLU A 310 -14.17 -26.89 31.02
N ILE A 311 -14.14 -27.85 31.94
CA ILE A 311 -13.72 -29.22 31.62
C ILE A 311 -14.94 -29.99 31.11
N THR A 312 -14.85 -30.45 29.87
CA THR A 312 -15.94 -31.15 29.16
C THR A 312 -15.64 -32.64 28.96
N GLY A 313 -14.41 -33.09 29.22
CA GLY A 313 -14.03 -34.49 29.06
C GLY A 313 -12.68 -34.86 29.69
N ALA A 314 -11.92 -35.71 28.99
CA ALA A 314 -10.64 -36.23 29.44
C ALA A 314 -9.52 -35.18 29.32
N ALA A 315 -9.58 -34.14 30.13
CA ALA A 315 -8.54 -33.12 30.22
C ALA A 315 -7.35 -33.56 31.10
N SER A 316 -6.17 -33.01 30.82
CA SER A 316 -4.98 -33.19 31.66
C SER A 316 -5.19 -32.61 33.08
N ASN A 317 -4.42 -33.10 34.06
CA ASN A 317 -4.50 -32.59 35.44
C ASN A 317 -4.19 -31.08 35.52
N LEU A 318 -3.32 -30.57 34.65
CA LEU A 318 -3.01 -29.15 34.55
C LEU A 318 -4.21 -28.31 34.07
N LEU A 319 -4.98 -28.82 33.10
CA LEU A 319 -6.18 -28.12 32.63
C LEU A 319 -7.28 -28.15 33.68
N LYS A 320 -7.45 -29.30 34.36
CA LYS A 320 -8.40 -29.43 35.47
C LYS A 320 -8.12 -28.44 36.61
N SER A 321 -6.84 -28.22 36.97
CA SER A 321 -6.48 -27.23 38.00
C SER A 321 -6.63 -25.79 37.54
N ARG A 322 -6.77 -25.55 36.23
CA ARG A 322 -7.02 -24.25 35.60
C ARG A 322 -8.47 -24.08 35.15
N ALA A 323 -9.38 -24.95 35.55
CA ALA A 323 -10.80 -24.73 35.30
C ALA A 323 -11.29 -23.51 36.08
N GLY A 324 -12.06 -22.64 35.43
CA GLY A 324 -12.60 -21.45 36.06
C GLY A 324 -12.53 -20.20 35.19
N ASN A 325 -12.63 -19.06 35.86
CA ASN A 325 -12.75 -17.75 35.23
C ASN A 325 -11.44 -16.98 35.42
N PHE A 326 -10.92 -16.40 34.34
CA PHE A 326 -9.70 -15.62 34.34
C PHE A 326 -9.94 -14.26 33.71
N THR A 327 -9.20 -13.27 34.17
CA THR A 327 -9.08 -11.98 33.47
C THR A 327 -7.63 -11.82 33.09
N THR A 328 -7.41 -11.71 31.79
CA THR A 328 -6.10 -11.59 31.18
C THR A 328 -5.92 -10.16 30.67
N SER A 329 -4.96 -9.44 31.27
CA SER A 329 -4.48 -8.16 30.74
C SER A 329 -3.21 -8.42 29.94
N SER A 330 -3.15 -7.88 28.73
CA SER A 330 -2.03 -8.09 27.81
C SER A 330 -1.50 -6.77 27.26
N VAL A 331 -0.18 -6.74 27.07
CA VAL A 331 0.52 -5.71 26.31
C VAL A 331 1.27 -6.43 25.20
N GLY A 332 1.15 -5.94 23.97
CA GLY A 332 1.84 -6.50 22.82
C GLY A 332 2.36 -5.41 21.91
N TYR A 333 3.34 -5.76 21.08
CA TYR A 333 3.87 -4.86 20.07
C TYR A 333 4.20 -5.63 18.80
N ASN A 334 4.18 -4.93 17.68
CA ASN A 334 4.54 -5.46 16.39
C ASN A 334 5.37 -4.43 15.61
N PHE A 335 6.33 -4.92 14.83
CA PHE A 335 7.03 -4.14 13.82
C PHE A 335 6.67 -4.69 12.44
N LEU A 336 6.27 -3.81 11.53
CA LEU A 336 5.98 -4.14 10.15
C LEU A 336 6.97 -3.39 9.26
N ILE A 337 7.69 -4.12 8.41
CA ILE A 337 8.50 -3.54 7.35
C ILE A 337 7.77 -3.76 6.03
N ASP A 338 7.30 -2.69 5.40
CA ASP A 338 6.57 -2.76 4.14
C ASP A 338 7.43 -2.27 2.96
N LYS A 339 8.12 -3.21 2.30
CA LYS A 339 8.94 -2.92 1.12
C LYS A 339 8.21 -3.18 -0.20
N ARG A 340 6.87 -3.25 -0.18
CA ARG A 340 6.09 -3.50 -1.39
C ARG A 340 6.08 -2.24 -2.26
N ASP A 341 6.09 -2.46 -3.55
CA ASP A 341 6.16 -1.41 -4.57
C ASP A 341 4.77 -1.06 -5.12
N SER A 342 3.71 -1.64 -4.54
CA SER A 342 2.31 -1.54 -4.97
C SER A 342 1.34 -1.55 -3.80
#